data_AF-A0A834ASH7-F1
#
_entry.id   AF-A0A834ASH7-F1
#
_cell.length_a   1.000
_cell.length_b   1.000
_cell.length_c   1.000
_cell.angle_alpha   90.00
_cell.angle_beta   90.00
_cell.angle_gamma   90.00
#
_symmetry.space_group_name_H-M   'P 1'
#
loop_
_entity.id
_entity.type
_entity.pdbx_description
1 polymer ?
#
loop_
_entity_poly.entity_id
_entity_poly.type
_entity_poly.pdbx_seq_one_letter_code
_entity_poly.pdbx_strand_id
1 'polypeptide(L)'
;MASQGRISEASQVAINHVASYELHISDAYLSMRPTIDNWATGVKALESALEMEKELTKLLQDLKNNAYEKSEKDLVRFLGKYLDKQKRNTSYLEHQIVYHKHEEKKAQQKEDPLKKPAEVSGKD
;
A
#
# COMPACT_ATOMS: atom_id res chain seq x y z
N MET A 1 29.30 -12.60 -35.95
CA MET A 1 29.42 -13.30 -34.66
C MET A 1 28.94 -12.36 -33.57
N ALA A 2 27.80 -12.63 -32.93
CA ALA A 2 27.29 -11.77 -31.86
C ALA A 2 28.00 -12.12 -30.55
N SER A 3 28.83 -11.21 -30.05
CA SER A 3 29.42 -11.32 -28.72
C SER A 3 28.30 -11.17 -27.69
N GLN A 4 27.85 -12.28 -27.10
CA GLN A 4 27.11 -12.25 -25.83
C GLN A 4 28.01 -11.54 -24.81
N GLY A 5 27.71 -10.26 -24.56
CA GLY A 5 28.43 -9.43 -23.61
C GLY A 5 28.38 -10.10 -22.25
N ARG A 6 29.54 -10.57 -21.77
CA ARG A 6 29.68 -11.07 -20.40
C ARG A 6 29.41 -9.90 -19.47
N ILE A 7 28.28 -9.95 -18.78
CA ILE A 7 27.94 -9.04 -17.69
C ILE A 7 29.07 -9.11 -16.65
N SER A 8 29.54 -7.97 -16.17
CA SER A 8 30.63 -7.94 -15.19
C SER A 8 30.18 -8.56 -13.87
N GLU A 9 31.10 -9.16 -13.13
CA GLU A 9 30.81 -9.82 -11.86
C GLU A 9 30.17 -8.86 -10.84
N ALA A 10 30.60 -7.60 -10.80
CA ALA A 10 29.98 -6.54 -10.00
C ALA A 10 28.52 -6.26 -10.41
N SER A 11 28.21 -6.32 -11.71
CA SER A 11 26.84 -6.16 -12.21
C SER A 11 25.98 -7.37 -11.83
N GLN A 12 26.55 -8.57 -11.84
CA GLN A 12 25.86 -9.78 -11.44
C GLN A 12 25.58 -9.82 -9.94
N VAL A 13 26.51 -9.37 -9.11
CA VAL A 13 26.31 -9.19 -7.66
C VAL A 13 25.23 -8.15 -7.38
N ALA A 14 25.24 -7.01 -8.07
CA ALA A 14 24.21 -5.98 -7.90
C ALA A 14 22.82 -6.48 -8.33
N ILE A 15 22.70 -7.20 -9.45
CA ILE A 15 21.45 -7.83 -9.88
C ILE A 15 20.97 -8.84 -8.85
N ASN A 16 21.85 -9.68 -8.32
CA ASN A 16 21.47 -10.66 -7.29
C ASN A 16 21.04 -9.97 -5.99
N HIS A 17 21.65 -8.84 -5.62
CA HIS A 17 21.29 -8.10 -4.43
C HIS A 17 19.93 -7.40 -4.61
N VAL A 18 19.68 -6.80 -5.78
CA VAL A 18 18.39 -6.17 -6.12
C VAL A 18 17.30 -7.22 -6.26
N ALA A 19 17.56 -8.35 -6.94
CA ALA A 19 16.63 -9.46 -7.04
C ALA A 19 16.36 -10.06 -5.66
N SER A 20 17.36 -10.12 -4.77
CA SER A 20 17.17 -10.53 -3.37
C SER A 20 16.35 -9.52 -2.57
N TYR A 21 16.49 -8.22 -2.83
CA TYR A 21 15.62 -7.19 -2.24
C TYR A 21 14.21 -7.23 -2.81
N GLU A 22 14.02 -7.42 -4.11
CA GLU A 22 12.69 -7.55 -4.72
C GLU A 22 12.03 -8.87 -4.32
N LEU A 23 12.78 -9.96 -4.19
CA LEU A 23 12.31 -11.22 -3.59
C LEU A 23 12.03 -11.07 -2.11
N HIS A 24 12.85 -10.36 -1.32
CA HIS A 24 12.56 -10.10 0.09
C HIS A 24 11.39 -9.14 0.27
N ILE A 25 11.19 -8.18 -0.62
CA ILE A 25 10.02 -7.31 -0.63
C ILE A 25 8.80 -8.13 -1.06
N SER A 26 8.93 -9.02 -2.05
CA SER A 26 7.86 -9.92 -2.48
C SER A 26 7.53 -10.96 -1.41
N ASP A 27 8.52 -11.50 -0.72
CA ASP A 27 8.39 -12.42 0.40
C ASP A 27 7.89 -11.67 1.62
N ALA A 28 8.30 -10.43 1.88
CA ALA A 28 7.72 -9.57 2.90
C ALA A 28 6.28 -9.19 2.54
N TYR A 29 5.92 -9.01 1.28
CA TYR A 29 4.53 -8.82 0.83
C TYR A 29 3.71 -10.12 0.95
N LEU A 30 4.31 -11.27 0.65
CA LEU A 30 3.71 -12.60 0.82
C LEU A 30 3.65 -13.02 2.29
N SER A 31 4.54 -12.51 3.15
CA SER A 31 4.58 -12.71 4.61
C SER A 31 3.77 -11.64 5.36
N MET A 32 3.56 -10.48 4.73
CA MET A 32 2.43 -9.57 4.94
C MET A 32 1.17 -10.12 4.30
N ARG A 33 1.09 -11.46 4.08
CA ARG A 33 -0.19 -12.16 4.21
C ARG A 33 -0.82 -11.57 5.46
N PRO A 34 -1.97 -10.92 5.36
CA PRO A 34 -2.48 -10.16 6.48
C PRO A 34 -2.64 -11.13 7.65
N THR A 35 -2.05 -10.81 8.79
CA THR A 35 -2.42 -11.42 10.08
C THR A 35 -3.92 -11.23 10.37
N ILE A 36 -4.58 -10.40 9.56
CA ILE A 36 -6.00 -10.11 9.52
C ILE A 36 -6.68 -11.10 8.56
N ASP A 37 -7.14 -12.24 9.10
CA ASP A 37 -7.93 -13.24 8.37
C ASP A 37 -9.32 -12.70 7.96
N ASN A 38 -9.75 -11.59 8.56
CA ASN A 38 -11.02 -10.93 8.27
C ASN A 38 -10.87 -9.41 8.31
N TRP A 39 -10.80 -8.79 7.14
CA TRP A 39 -10.74 -7.32 6.98
C TRP A 39 -12.03 -6.59 7.41
N ALA A 40 -13.10 -7.32 7.73
CA ALA A 40 -14.45 -6.87 8.08
C ALA A 40 -15.18 -6.07 6.98
N THR A 41 -14.57 -5.03 6.39
CA THR A 41 -15.12 -4.28 5.24
C THR A 41 -14.02 -3.90 4.25
N GLY A 42 -14.42 -3.61 3.00
CA GLY A 42 -13.48 -3.11 1.98
C GLY A 42 -12.80 -1.81 2.37
N VAL A 43 -13.50 -0.91 3.08
CA VAL A 43 -12.91 0.32 3.62
C VAL A 43 -11.80 0.02 4.63
N LYS A 44 -12.01 -0.91 5.56
CA LYS A 44 -10.97 -1.29 6.53
C LYS A 44 -9.74 -1.91 5.87
N ALA A 45 -9.92 -2.74 4.84
CA ALA A 45 -8.81 -3.25 4.05
C ALA A 45 -7.99 -2.13 3.40
N LEU A 46 -8.66 -1.13 2.81
CA LEU A 46 -8.01 0.04 2.21
C LEU A 46 -7.30 0.91 3.26
N GLU A 47 -7.88 1.10 4.43
CA GLU A 47 -7.25 1.82 5.55
C GLU A 47 -5.98 1.13 6.04
N SER A 48 -6.02 -0.19 6.20
CA SER A 48 -4.83 -0.97 6.56
C SER A 48 -3.76 -0.94 5.47
N ALA A 49 -4.15 -1.02 4.19
CA ALA A 49 -3.21 -0.86 3.09
C ALA A 49 -2.55 0.53 3.09
N LEU A 50 -3.32 1.59 3.36
CA LEU A 50 -2.80 2.95 3.47
C LEU A 50 -1.79 3.08 4.62
N GLU A 51 -2.04 2.44 5.76
CA GLU A 51 -1.12 2.46 6.90
C GLU A 51 0.20 1.76 6.56
N MET A 52 0.16 0.58 5.94
CA MET A 52 1.36 -0.11 5.48
C MET A 52 2.15 0.71 4.45
N GLU A 53 1.48 1.41 3.53
CA GLU A 53 2.15 2.28 2.57
C GLU A 53 2.84 3.48 3.24
N LYS A 54 2.26 4.02 4.33
CA LYS A 54 2.89 5.07 5.14
C LYS A 54 4.12 4.55 5.90
N GLU A 55 4.03 3.37 6.49
CA GLU A 55 5.18 2.73 7.16
C GLU A 55 6.33 2.47 6.18
N LEU A 56 6.04 1.90 5.01
CA LEU A 56 7.04 1.67 3.96
C LEU A 56 7.65 3.00 3.47
N THR A 57 6.83 4.05 3.33
CA THR A 57 7.32 5.39 2.97
C THR A 57 8.33 5.91 3.99
N LYS A 58 8.04 5.75 5.29
CA LYS A 58 8.95 6.16 6.36
C LYS A 58 10.28 5.40 6.30
N LEU A 59 10.23 4.07 6.16
CA LEU A 59 11.43 3.24 6.03
C LEU A 59 12.28 3.64 4.81
N LEU A 60 11.64 3.92 3.67
CA LEU A 60 12.34 4.39 2.46
C LEU A 60 12.96 5.78 2.64
N GLN A 61 12.30 6.68 3.37
CA GLN A 61 12.86 8.00 3.71
C GLN A 61 14.06 7.88 4.64
N ASP A 62 13.97 7.07 5.70
CA ASP A 62 15.05 6.83 6.63
C ASP A 62 16.27 6.22 5.92
N LEU A 63 16.04 5.22 5.06
CA LEU A 63 17.09 4.62 4.24
C LEU A 63 17.73 5.62 3.28
N LYS A 64 16.91 6.48 2.64
CA LYS A 64 17.42 7.52 1.74
C LYS A 64 18.26 8.55 2.48
N ASN A 65 17.86 8.93 3.69
CA ASN A 65 18.63 9.85 4.54
C ASN A 65 19.99 9.23 4.92
N ASN A 66 20.00 7.95 5.31
CA ASN A 66 21.25 7.22 5.58
C ASN A 66 22.18 7.17 4.35
N ALA A 67 21.63 6.85 3.18
CA ALA A 67 22.37 6.84 1.92
C ALA A 67 22.91 8.24 1.57
N TYR A 68 22.14 9.29 1.84
CA TYR A 68 22.57 10.67 1.64
C TYR A 68 23.74 11.05 2.55
N GLU A 69 23.67 10.72 3.84
CA GLU A 69 24.75 10.94 4.82
C GLU A 69 26.04 10.22 4.40
N LYS A 70 25.91 9.02 3.80
CA LYS A 70 27.04 8.24 3.25
C LYS A 70 27.49 8.64 1.86
N SER A 71 26.89 9.69 1.26
CA SER A 71 27.18 10.16 -0.10
C SER A 71 26.95 9.10 -1.20
N GLU A 72 26.06 8.13 -0.96
CA GLU A 72 25.70 7.06 -1.91
C GLU A 72 24.69 7.58 -2.95
N LYS A 73 25.16 8.41 -3.89
CA LYS A 73 24.31 9.15 -4.84
C LYS A 73 23.40 8.28 -5.69
N ASP A 74 23.87 7.09 -6.10
CA ASP A 74 23.09 6.18 -6.93
C ASP A 74 21.94 5.55 -6.13
N LEU A 75 22.18 5.18 -4.87
CA LEU A 75 21.14 4.68 -3.98
C LEU A 75 20.10 5.76 -3.65
N VAL A 76 20.54 6.99 -3.36
CA VAL A 76 19.63 8.14 -3.15
C VAL A 76 18.73 8.36 -4.36
N ARG A 77 19.29 8.30 -5.57
CA ARG A 77 18.53 8.45 -6.83
C ARG A 77 17.57 7.28 -7.03
N PHE A 78 18.01 6.06 -6.76
CA PHE A 78 17.20 4.85 -6.86
C PHE A 78 15.98 4.92 -5.94
N LEU A 79 16.19 5.21 -4.65
CA LEU A 79 15.13 5.34 -3.64
C LEU A 79 14.15 6.48 -3.95
N GLY A 80 14.62 7.55 -4.59
CA GLY A 80 13.75 8.63 -5.08
C GLY A 80 12.60 8.13 -5.96
N LYS A 81 12.87 7.17 -6.86
CA LYS A 81 11.85 6.61 -7.75
C LYS A 81 10.74 5.86 -6.99
N TYR A 82 11.12 5.16 -5.92
CA TYR A 82 10.16 4.44 -5.08
C TYR A 82 9.35 5.40 -4.21
N LEU A 83 9.96 6.46 -3.68
CA LEU A 83 9.23 7.51 -2.95
C LEU A 83 8.20 8.23 -3.83
N ASP A 84 8.52 8.49 -5.10
CA ASP A 84 7.55 9.04 -6.06
C ASP A 84 6.38 8.08 -6.31
N LYS A 85 6.65 6.77 -6.30
CA LYS A 85 5.61 5.73 -6.42
C LYS A 85 4.76 5.66 -5.15
N GLN A 86 5.37 5.70 -3.97
CA GLN A 86 4.65 5.72 -2.70
C GLN A 86 3.68 6.89 -2.62
N LYS A 87 4.10 8.09 -3.04
CA LYS A 87 3.23 9.27 -3.08
C LYS A 87 1.98 9.05 -3.95
N ARG A 88 2.11 8.36 -5.08
CA ARG A 88 0.97 8.03 -5.95
C ARG A 88 0.07 6.98 -5.30
N ASN A 89 0.65 5.93 -4.71
CA ASN A 89 -0.08 4.87 -4.05
C ASN A 89 -0.90 5.40 -2.86
N THR A 90 -0.29 6.20 -1.98
CA THR A 90 -0.98 6.77 -0.82
C THR A 90 -2.13 7.69 -1.25
N SER A 91 -1.89 8.58 -2.23
CA SER A 91 -2.93 9.46 -2.77
C SER A 91 -4.11 8.67 -3.36
N TYR A 92 -3.82 7.57 -4.07
CA TYR A 92 -4.84 6.69 -4.62
C TYR A 92 -5.68 6.02 -3.51
N LEU A 93 -5.04 5.45 -2.49
CA LEU A 93 -5.73 4.79 -1.38
C LEU A 93 -6.58 5.78 -0.58
N GLU A 94 -6.07 6.97 -0.29
CA GLU A 94 -6.85 8.03 0.37
C GLU A 94 -8.11 8.39 -0.41
N HIS A 95 -8.01 8.54 -1.73
CA HIS A 95 -9.15 8.79 -2.59
C HIS A 95 -10.17 7.63 -2.56
N GLN A 96 -9.70 6.39 -2.66
CA GLN A 96 -10.56 5.20 -2.60
C GLN A 96 -11.29 5.09 -1.26
N ILE A 97 -10.61 5.34 -0.14
CA ILE A 97 -11.21 5.31 1.19
C ILE A 97 -12.35 6.32 1.29
N VAL A 98 -12.15 7.55 0.82
CA VAL A 98 -13.20 8.60 0.85
C VAL A 98 -14.41 8.17 0.01
N TYR A 99 -14.17 7.69 -1.21
CA TYR A 99 -15.22 7.22 -2.11
C TYR A 99 -16.03 6.09 -1.48
N HIS A 100 -15.37 5.02 -1.02
CA HIS A 100 -16.05 3.86 -0.45
C HIS A 100 -16.75 4.17 0.88
N LYS A 101 -16.21 5.05 1.72
CA LYS A 101 -16.92 5.53 2.93
C LYS A 101 -18.21 6.25 2.58
N HIS A 102 -18.24 7.01 1.49
CA HIS A 102 -19.45 7.70 1.06
C HIS A 102 -20.51 6.72 0.53
N GLU A 103 -20.09 5.72 -0.23
CA GLU A 103 -20.98 4.67 -0.74
C GLU A 103 -21.54 3.78 0.39
N GLU A 104 -20.72 3.38 1.37
CA GLU A 104 -21.19 2.63 2.55
C GLU A 104 -22.25 3.41 3.34
N LYS A 105 -22.06 4.72 3.52
CA LYS A 105 -23.06 5.59 4.21
C LYS A 105 -24.37 5.70 3.43
N LYS A 106 -24.32 5.81 2.10
CA LYS A 106 -25.54 5.82 1.26
C LYS A 106 -26.31 4.51 1.35
N ALA A 107 -25.61 3.38 1.39
CA ALA A 107 -26.23 2.06 1.52
C ALA A 107 -26.96 1.93 2.87
N GLN A 108 -26.32 2.33 3.97
CA GLN A 108 -26.93 2.28 5.32
C GLN A 108 -28.19 3.16 5.44
N GLN A 109 -28.17 4.37 4.85
CA GLN A 109 -29.34 5.25 4.84
C GLN A 109 -30.53 4.73 4.02
N LYS A 110 -30.29 3.83 3.06
CA LYS A 110 -31.35 3.17 2.27
C LYS A 110 -31.95 1.96 2.98
N GLU A 111 -31.23 1.34 3.91
CA GLU A 111 -31.73 0.20 4.69
C GLU A 111 -32.54 0.62 5.93
N ASP A 112 -32.22 1.76 6.55
CA ASP A 112 -32.91 2.28 7.75
C ASP A 112 -34.34 2.84 7.60
N PRO A 113 -34.91 3.19 6.41
CA PRO A 113 -36.27 3.75 6.33
C PRO A 113 -37.40 2.76 6.67
N LEU A 114 -37.14 1.45 6.83
CA LEU A 114 -38.19 0.46 7.08
C LEU A 114 -38.60 0.28 8.56
N LYS A 115 -38.02 1.02 9.52
CA LYS A 115 -38.44 0.99 10.93
C LYS A 115 -39.19 2.26 11.33
N LYS A 116 -40.43 2.43 10.85
CA LYS A 116 -41.44 3.22 11.57
C LYS A 116 -42.41 2.26 12.26
N PRO A 117 -42.64 2.36 13.58
CA PRO A 117 -43.65 1.55 14.24
C PRO A 117 -45.03 1.99 13.76
N ALA A 118 -45.85 1.03 13.36
CA ALA A 118 -47.27 1.24 13.13
C ALA A 118 -47.94 1.50 14.49
N GLU A 119 -48.01 2.78 14.88
CA GLU A 119 -49.03 3.25 15.82
C GLU A 119 -50.36 3.28 15.06
N VAL A 120 -51.07 2.17 15.06
CA VAL A 120 -52.52 2.18 14.79
C VAL A 120 -53.20 2.26 16.14
N SER A 121 -53.52 3.52 16.47
CA SER A 121 -54.64 3.91 17.32
C SER A 121 -55.91 3.20 16.84
N GLY A 122 -56.57 2.49 17.75
CA GLY A 122 -57.89 1.90 17.55
C GLY A 122 -58.58 1.82 18.90
N LYS A 123 -59.22 2.93 19.29
CA LYS A 123 -60.37 2.91 20.20
C LYS A 123 -61.52 2.24 19.44
N ASP A 124 -62.08 1.19 19.99
CA ASP A 124 -63.48 1.10 20.46
C ASP A 124 -63.75 -0.29 21.05
#